data_AF-A0A3D3FZM1-F1
#
_entry.id   AF-A0A3D3FZM1-F1
#
_cell.length_a   1.000
_cell.length_b   1.000
_cell.length_c   1.000
_cell.angle_alpha   90.00
_cell.angle_beta   90.00
_cell.angle_gamma   90.00
#
_symmetry.space_group_name_H-M   'P 1'
#
loop_
_entity.id
_entity.type
_entity.pdbx_description
1 polymer ?
#
loop_
_entity_poly.entity_id
_entity_poly.type
_entity_poly.pdbx_seq_one_letter_code
_entity_poly.pdbx_strand_id
1 'polypeptide(L)'
;ESYAQLLAVLLGTMLFVALIINPLLVAVVTRSNPYPLVLTCLRESAITAFFTRSSAANIPVNLDLARRLGVNEATASVSIPLGATINMAGAAVTITVLTLATVHTLGIPVSLSTMLILSVVATVSACGASGVAGGSLLLIPVACGLFGISSEIAMQVVAIGMVISVLQDSTETALNSSTDVLFTAAVDRGMR
;
A
#
# COMPACT_ATOMS: atom_id res chain seq x y z
N GLU A 1 -21.30 -13.44 5.45
CA GLU A 1 -20.85 -13.42 4.04
C GLU A 1 -20.15 -12.12 3.63
N SER A 2 -20.52 -10.94 4.17
CA SER A 2 -19.94 -9.63 3.82
C SER A 2 -18.41 -9.48 4.03
N TYR A 3 -17.85 -9.95 5.15
CA TYR A 3 -16.41 -9.76 5.44
C TYR A 3 -15.46 -10.49 4.49
N ALA A 4 -15.86 -11.66 3.98
CA ALA A 4 -15.05 -12.41 3.03
C ALA A 4 -14.98 -11.68 1.68
N GLN A 5 -16.08 -11.08 1.23
CA GLN A 5 -16.11 -10.26 0.02
C GLN A 5 -15.25 -9.01 0.18
N LEU A 6 -15.37 -8.30 1.31
CA LEU A 6 -14.54 -7.14 1.62
C LEU A 6 -13.05 -7.48 1.58
N LEU A 7 -12.67 -8.57 2.25
CA LEU A 7 -11.30 -9.04 2.28
C LEU A 7 -10.81 -9.45 0.88
N ALA A 8 -11.65 -10.12 0.09
CA ALA A 8 -11.31 -10.50 -1.28
C ALA A 8 -11.06 -9.29 -2.19
N VAL A 9 -11.90 -8.25 -2.09
CA VAL A 9 -11.70 -6.99 -2.84
C VAL A 9 -10.43 -6.29 -2.41
N LEU A 10 -10.20 -6.21 -1.10
CA LEU A 10 -9.02 -5.55 -0.53
C LEU A 10 -7.71 -6.22 -0.96
N LEU A 11 -7.58 -7.53 -0.69
CA LEU A 11 -6.39 -8.30 -1.04
C LEU A 11 -6.24 -8.43 -2.56
N GLY A 12 -7.34 -8.62 -3.28
CA GLY A 12 -7.34 -8.66 -4.75
C GLY A 12 -6.84 -7.36 -5.36
N THR A 13 -7.21 -6.21 -4.79
CA THR A 13 -6.72 -4.90 -5.24
C THR A 13 -5.23 -4.75 -4.96
N MET A 14 -4.76 -5.12 -3.76
CA MET A 14 -3.31 -5.08 -3.44
C MET A 14 -2.49 -6.00 -4.35
N LEU A 15 -2.98 -7.21 -4.64
CA LEU A 15 -2.36 -8.14 -5.58
C LEU A 15 -2.35 -7.60 -7.01
N PHE A 16 -3.44 -6.96 -7.45
CA PHE A 16 -3.50 -6.29 -8.74
C PHE A 16 -2.47 -5.17 -8.85
N VAL A 17 -2.31 -4.36 -7.79
CA VAL A 17 -1.25 -3.34 -7.74
C VAL A 17 0.13 -4.00 -7.81
N ALA A 18 0.38 -5.04 -7.01
CA ALA A 18 1.66 -5.74 -6.95
C ALA A 18 2.08 -6.40 -8.28
N LEU A 19 1.12 -7.00 -8.99
CA LEU A 19 1.38 -7.89 -10.13
C LEU A 19 1.03 -7.29 -11.49
N ILE A 20 0.32 -6.15 -11.54
CA ILE A 20 -0.08 -5.51 -12.79
C ILE A 20 0.40 -4.06 -12.82
N ILE A 21 0.03 -3.24 -11.83
CA ILE A 21 0.38 -1.81 -11.84
C ILE A 21 1.88 -1.60 -11.64
N ASN A 22 2.49 -2.18 -10.61
CA ASN A 22 3.91 -2.01 -10.33
C ASN A 22 4.80 -2.54 -11.47
N PRO A 23 4.56 -3.74 -12.03
CA PRO A 23 5.32 -4.20 -13.19
C PRO A 23 5.16 -3.29 -14.40
N LEU A 24 3.97 -2.74 -14.65
CA LEU A 24 3.76 -1.80 -15.75
C LEU A 24 4.60 -0.52 -15.57
N LEU A 25 4.62 0.05 -14.36
CA LEU A 25 5.47 1.20 -14.05
C LEU A 25 6.96 0.88 -14.25
N VAL A 26 7.42 -0.27 -13.76
CA VAL A 26 8.81 -0.73 -13.91
C VAL A 26 9.16 -0.98 -15.38
N ALA A 27 8.25 -1.53 -16.17
CA ALA A 27 8.44 -1.76 -17.60
C ALA A 27 8.59 -0.45 -18.38
N VAL A 28 7.79 0.57 -18.03
CA VAL A 28 7.89 1.90 -18.65
C VAL A 28 9.25 2.56 -18.36
N VAL A 29 9.73 2.45 -17.12
CA VAL A 29 11.02 3.06 -16.70
C VAL A 29 12.22 2.30 -17.26
N THR A 30 12.24 0.98 -17.12
CA THR A 30 13.38 0.15 -17.50
C THR A 30 13.38 -0.28 -18.97
N ARG A 31 12.25 -0.13 -19.67
CA ARG A 31 12.01 -0.63 -21.05
C ARG A 31 12.38 -2.11 -21.23
N SER A 32 12.24 -2.89 -20.17
CA SER A 32 12.63 -4.30 -20.10
C SER A 32 11.56 -5.13 -19.38
N ASN A 33 11.70 -6.45 -19.40
CA ASN A 33 10.77 -7.32 -18.68
C ASN A 33 10.84 -7.04 -17.15
N PRO A 34 9.76 -6.54 -16.52
CA PRO A 34 9.77 -6.12 -15.11
C PRO A 34 9.69 -7.30 -14.14
N TYR A 35 9.10 -8.43 -14.57
CA TYR A 35 8.71 -9.53 -13.68
C TYR A 35 9.87 -10.17 -12.92
N PRO A 36 11.07 -10.39 -13.49
CA PRO A 36 12.19 -10.91 -12.72
C PRO A 36 12.54 -10.04 -11.50
N LEU A 37 12.50 -8.71 -11.65
CA LEU A 37 12.77 -7.78 -10.56
C LEU A 37 11.61 -7.79 -9.56
N VAL A 38 10.37 -7.68 -10.04
CA VAL A 38 9.17 -7.67 -9.19
C VAL A 38 9.09 -8.93 -8.34
N LEU A 39 9.24 -10.12 -8.93
CA LEU A 39 9.16 -11.39 -8.21
C LEU A 39 10.29 -11.55 -7.19
N THR A 40 11.48 -11.03 -7.48
CA THR A 40 12.60 -11.00 -6.52
C THR A 40 12.26 -10.10 -5.33
N CYS A 41 11.75 -8.90 -5.57
CA CYS A 41 11.33 -7.98 -4.51
C CYS A 41 10.17 -8.56 -3.67
N LEU A 42 9.21 -9.21 -4.32
CA LEU A 42 8.11 -9.88 -3.61
C LEU A 42 8.62 -11.02 -2.72
N ARG A 43 9.53 -11.85 -3.23
CA ARG A 43 10.08 -12.98 -2.47
C ARG A 43 10.92 -12.54 -1.29
N GLU A 44 11.85 -11.61 -1.51
CA GLU A 44 12.89 -11.29 -0.52
C GLU A 44 12.45 -10.20 0.47
N SER A 45 11.62 -9.26 0.02
CA SER A 45 11.13 -8.15 0.86
C SER A 45 9.69 -8.35 1.32
N ALA A 46 8.75 -8.62 0.39
CA ALA A 46 7.33 -8.68 0.74
C ALA A 46 7.01 -9.81 1.73
N ILE A 47 7.64 -10.98 1.60
CA ILE A 47 7.44 -12.10 2.56
C ILE A 47 7.85 -11.67 3.98
N THR A 48 9.01 -11.06 4.12
CA THR A 48 9.49 -10.62 5.45
C THR A 48 8.57 -9.53 6.02
N ALA A 49 8.26 -8.52 5.22
CA ALA A 49 7.34 -7.43 5.58
C ALA A 49 5.92 -7.93 5.93
N PHE A 50 5.44 -8.98 5.27
CA PHE A 50 4.15 -9.59 5.55
C PHE A 50 4.08 -10.12 6.99
N PHE A 51 5.12 -10.82 7.44
CA PHE A 51 5.13 -11.39 8.79
C PHE A 51 5.49 -10.37 9.87
N THR A 52 6.32 -9.37 9.54
CA THR A 52 6.68 -8.33 10.51
C THR A 52 5.62 -7.25 10.67
N ARG A 53 4.79 -7.02 9.65
CA ARG A 53 3.79 -5.93 9.57
C ARG A 53 4.38 -4.55 9.88
N SER A 54 5.65 -4.35 9.51
CA SER A 54 6.34 -3.09 9.71
C SER A 54 7.32 -2.80 8.57
N SER A 55 7.04 -1.75 7.79
CA SER A 55 7.96 -1.26 6.76
C SER A 55 9.28 -0.77 7.35
N ALA A 56 9.23 -0.12 8.52
CA ALA A 56 10.41 0.36 9.22
C ALA A 56 11.32 -0.80 9.68
N ALA A 57 10.75 -1.88 10.20
CA ALA A 57 11.51 -3.07 10.57
C ALA A 57 12.14 -3.78 9.35
N ASN A 58 11.58 -3.57 8.15
CA ASN A 58 12.04 -4.18 6.92
C ASN A 58 13.08 -3.34 6.15
N ILE A 59 13.40 -2.12 6.62
CA ILE A 59 14.44 -1.26 6.01
C ILE A 59 15.79 -1.99 5.84
N PRO A 60 16.33 -2.70 6.85
CA PRO A 60 17.62 -3.41 6.70
C PRO A 60 17.59 -4.49 5.63
N VAL A 61 16.46 -5.21 5.52
CA VAL A 61 16.24 -6.25 4.51
C VAL A 61 16.23 -5.64 3.10
N ASN A 62 15.55 -4.51 2.93
CA ASN A 62 15.50 -3.79 1.67
C ASN A 62 16.87 -3.22 1.25
N LEU A 63 17.65 -2.69 2.20
CA LEU A 63 18.99 -2.17 1.92
C LEU A 63 19.95 -3.29 1.47
N ASP A 64 19.90 -4.43 2.14
CA ASP A 64 20.69 -5.61 1.75
C ASP A 64 20.26 -6.13 0.36
N LEU A 65 18.95 -6.21 0.10
CA LEU A 65 18.44 -6.61 -1.21
C LEU A 65 18.86 -5.63 -2.31
N ALA A 66 18.78 -4.32 -2.07
CA ALA A 66 19.23 -3.31 -3.02
C ALA A 66 20.72 -3.46 -3.36
N ARG A 67 21.56 -3.74 -2.35
CA ARG A 67 22.98 -4.05 -2.54
C ARG A 67 23.18 -5.30 -3.41
N ARG A 68 22.44 -6.39 -3.15
CA ARG A 68 22.47 -7.63 -3.97
C ARG A 68 22.00 -7.39 -5.41
N LEU A 69 21.08 -6.45 -5.62
CA LEU A 69 20.60 -6.04 -6.95
C LEU A 69 21.55 -5.08 -7.67
N GLY A 70 22.66 -4.68 -7.04
CA GLY A 70 23.66 -3.80 -7.61
C GLY A 70 23.24 -2.33 -7.70
N VAL A 71 22.26 -1.91 -6.89
CA VAL A 71 21.80 -0.51 -6.79
C VAL A 71 22.88 0.33 -6.12
N ASN A 72 23.06 1.57 -6.56
CA ASN A 72 24.00 2.49 -5.93
C ASN A 72 23.63 2.73 -4.45
N GLU A 73 24.61 2.57 -3.55
CA GLU A 73 24.40 2.71 -2.09
C GLU A 73 23.93 4.12 -1.70
N ALA A 74 24.37 5.16 -2.39
CA ALA A 74 23.91 6.53 -2.15
C ALA A 74 22.41 6.68 -2.49
N THR A 75 21.94 6.04 -3.55
CA THR A 75 20.52 6.03 -3.93
C THR A 75 19.70 5.20 -2.94
N ALA A 76 20.16 4.00 -2.62
CA ALA A 76 19.44 3.07 -1.75
C ALA A 76 19.31 3.58 -0.31
N SER A 77 20.38 4.14 0.26
CA SER A 77 20.41 4.65 1.64
C SER A 77 19.47 5.82 1.90
N VAL A 78 19.08 6.57 0.86
CA VAL A 78 18.10 7.67 0.96
C VAL A 78 16.71 7.21 0.54
N SER A 79 16.60 6.53 -0.61
CA SER A 79 15.29 6.20 -1.20
C SER A 79 14.52 5.17 -0.39
N ILE A 80 15.17 4.18 0.22
CA ILE A 80 14.49 3.10 0.94
C ILE A 80 13.92 3.59 2.29
N PRO A 81 14.69 4.27 3.16
CA PRO A 81 14.13 4.82 4.39
C PRO A 81 13.05 5.88 4.14
N LEU A 82 13.23 6.72 3.10
CA LEU A 82 12.21 7.66 2.70
C LEU A 82 10.93 6.93 2.24
N GLY A 83 11.07 5.95 1.35
CA GLY A 83 9.99 5.10 0.86
C GLY A 83 9.20 4.44 1.99
N ALA A 84 9.87 3.87 2.99
CA ALA A 84 9.24 3.24 4.14
C ALA A 84 8.30 4.18 4.92
N THR A 85 8.41 5.50 4.72
CA THR A 85 7.52 6.51 5.31
C THR A 85 6.48 7.11 4.36
N ILE A 86 6.83 7.35 3.09
CA ILE A 86 5.94 8.06 2.16
C ILE A 86 5.22 7.13 1.18
N ASN A 87 5.80 5.97 0.88
CA ASN A 87 5.29 5.04 -0.11
C ASN A 87 4.28 4.07 0.52
N MET A 88 3.06 4.58 0.72
CA MET A 88 1.99 3.83 1.38
C MET A 88 0.82 3.50 0.44
N ALA A 89 1.12 2.89 -0.70
CA ALA A 89 0.11 2.50 -1.69
C ALA A 89 -0.95 1.52 -1.14
N GLY A 90 -0.52 0.53 -0.34
CA GLY A 90 -1.42 -0.40 0.35
C GLY A 90 -2.35 0.30 1.34
N ALA A 91 -1.85 1.30 2.07
CA ALA A 91 -2.67 2.08 3.00
C ALA A 91 -3.73 2.90 2.25
N ALA A 92 -3.35 3.51 1.11
CA ALA A 92 -4.30 4.22 0.26
C ALA A 92 -5.41 3.28 -0.26
N VAL A 93 -5.06 2.04 -0.65
CA VAL A 93 -6.03 1.00 -1.02
C VAL A 93 -6.94 0.65 0.16
N THR A 94 -6.38 0.43 1.36
CA THR A 94 -7.16 0.12 2.57
C THR A 94 -8.17 1.20 2.90
N ILE A 95 -7.73 2.46 2.97
CA ILE A 95 -8.60 3.61 3.26
C ILE A 95 -9.71 3.69 2.21
N THR A 96 -9.37 3.62 0.92
CA THR A 96 -10.32 3.74 -0.18
C THR A 96 -11.36 2.62 -0.18
N VAL A 97 -10.92 1.37 -0.08
CA VAL A 97 -11.80 0.18 -0.14
C VAL A 97 -12.74 0.15 1.05
N LEU A 98 -12.26 0.41 2.27
CA LEU A 98 -13.10 0.40 3.46
C LEU A 98 -14.12 1.56 3.46
N THR A 99 -13.72 2.75 3.02
CA THR A 99 -14.66 3.87 2.86
C THR A 99 -15.71 3.56 1.80
N LEU A 100 -15.33 3.06 0.61
CA LEU A 100 -16.29 2.73 -0.45
C LEU A 100 -17.23 1.58 -0.06
N ALA A 101 -16.74 0.58 0.67
CA ALA A 101 -17.59 -0.49 1.20
C ALA A 101 -18.64 0.05 2.18
N THR A 102 -18.25 1.02 3.01
CA THR A 102 -19.17 1.68 3.96
C THR A 102 -20.23 2.50 3.22
N VAL A 103 -19.79 3.32 2.26
CA VAL A 103 -20.66 4.13 1.41
C VAL A 103 -21.66 3.26 0.65
N HIS A 104 -21.21 2.13 0.09
CA HIS A 104 -22.07 1.13 -0.55
C HIS A 104 -23.08 0.54 0.44
N THR A 105 -22.64 0.17 1.65
CA THR A 105 -23.51 -0.41 2.69
C THR A 105 -24.59 0.56 3.15
N LEU A 106 -24.28 1.86 3.20
CA LEU A 106 -25.23 2.92 3.55
C LEU A 106 -26.11 3.37 2.37
N GLY A 107 -25.91 2.83 1.17
CA GLY A 107 -26.65 3.23 -0.03
C GLY A 107 -26.37 4.67 -0.46
N ILE A 108 -25.22 5.24 -0.08
CA ILE A 108 -24.85 6.60 -0.43
C ILE A 108 -24.40 6.61 -1.91
N PRO A 109 -25.01 7.43 -2.78
CA PRO A 109 -24.62 7.50 -4.18
C PRO A 109 -23.23 8.11 -4.32
N VAL A 110 -22.41 7.50 -5.17
CA VAL A 110 -21.04 7.94 -5.44
C VAL A 110 -20.94 8.40 -6.89
N SER A 111 -20.49 9.63 -7.10
CA SER A 111 -20.14 10.15 -8.42
C SER A 111 -18.66 9.90 -8.72
N LEU A 112 -18.30 9.91 -10.00
CA LEU A 112 -16.90 9.81 -10.41
C LEU A 112 -16.03 10.92 -9.77
N SER A 113 -16.58 12.12 -9.60
CA SER A 113 -15.89 13.24 -8.94
C SER A 113 -15.55 12.94 -7.48
N THR A 114 -16.47 12.36 -6.70
CA THR A 114 -16.19 12.02 -5.30
C THR A 114 -15.23 10.85 -5.18
N MET A 115 -15.22 9.90 -6.13
CA MET A 115 -14.20 8.84 -6.19
C MET A 115 -12.79 9.38 -6.43
N LEU A 116 -12.64 10.37 -7.32
CA LEU A 116 -11.35 11.01 -7.58
C LEU A 116 -10.85 11.78 -6.35
N ILE A 117 -11.75 12.54 -5.69
CA ILE A 117 -11.42 13.25 -4.44
C ILE A 117 -11.03 12.26 -3.35
N LEU A 118 -11.78 11.17 -3.19
CA LEU A 118 -11.44 10.10 -2.24
C LEU A 118 -10.05 9.53 -2.51
N SER A 119 -9.69 9.29 -3.78
CA SER A 119 -8.38 8.76 -4.14
C SER A 119 -7.24 9.69 -3.72
N VAL A 120 -7.42 11.00 -3.93
CA VAL A 120 -6.44 12.02 -3.51
C VAL A 120 -6.33 12.06 -1.99
N VAL A 121 -7.47 12.13 -1.28
CA VAL A 121 -7.50 12.18 0.18
C VAL A 121 -6.89 10.93 0.77
N ALA A 122 -7.25 9.74 0.29
CA ALA A 122 -6.68 8.48 0.75
C ALA A 122 -5.17 8.41 0.53
N THR A 123 -4.67 8.91 -0.60
CA THR A 123 -3.22 8.95 -0.89
C THR A 123 -2.49 9.89 0.07
N VAL A 124 -2.99 11.11 0.27
CA VAL A 124 -2.38 12.09 1.17
C VAL A 124 -2.44 11.62 2.62
N SER A 125 -3.58 11.07 3.05
CA SER A 125 -3.76 10.47 4.36
C SER A 125 -2.80 9.30 4.56
N ALA A 126 -2.69 8.38 3.59
CA ALA A 126 -1.79 7.24 3.66
C ALA A 126 -0.35 7.66 3.97
N CYS A 127 0.19 8.69 3.32
CA CYS A 127 1.52 9.21 3.64
C CYS A 127 1.67 9.67 5.11
N GLY A 128 0.59 10.15 5.73
CA GLY A 128 0.56 10.57 7.13
C GLY A 128 0.42 9.42 8.14
N ALA A 129 0.13 8.20 7.69
CA ALA A 129 -0.04 7.02 8.56
C ALA A 129 1.29 6.33 8.94
N SER A 130 2.41 6.77 8.35
CA SER A 130 3.69 6.08 8.47
C SER A 130 4.17 5.95 9.91
N GLY A 131 4.51 4.73 10.31
CA GLY A 131 5.15 4.41 11.58
C GLY A 131 4.20 3.93 12.69
N VAL A 132 2.88 3.95 12.45
CA VAL A 132 1.88 3.44 13.40
C VAL A 132 1.29 2.14 12.87
N ALA A 133 1.38 1.06 13.65
CA ALA A 133 0.75 -0.22 13.30
C ALA A 133 -0.77 -0.03 13.18
N GLY A 134 -1.37 -0.46 12.06
CA GLY A 134 -2.77 -0.19 11.75
C GLY A 134 -3.11 1.30 11.54
N GLY A 135 -2.11 2.16 11.30
CA GLY A 135 -2.31 3.60 11.14
C GLY A 135 -3.23 3.97 9.98
N SER A 136 -3.24 3.18 8.90
CA SER A 136 -4.15 3.38 7.77
C SER A 136 -5.63 3.25 8.16
N LEU A 137 -5.95 2.34 9.10
CA LEU A 137 -7.31 2.19 9.62
C LEU A 137 -7.77 3.45 10.38
N LEU A 138 -6.86 4.10 11.13
CA LEU A 138 -7.18 5.31 11.89
C LEU A 138 -7.48 6.53 11.00
N LEU A 139 -7.17 6.45 9.70
CA LEU A 139 -7.45 7.52 8.73
C LEU A 139 -8.72 7.31 7.91
N ILE A 140 -9.39 6.16 8.05
CA ILE A 140 -10.70 5.89 7.46
C ILE A 140 -11.74 6.96 7.85
N PRO A 141 -11.82 7.43 9.11
CA PRO A 141 -12.77 8.49 9.47
C PRO A 141 -12.63 9.77 8.68
N VAL A 142 -11.40 10.14 8.28
CA VAL A 142 -11.16 11.32 7.44
C VAL A 142 -11.81 11.13 6.06
N ALA A 143 -11.61 9.96 5.45
CA ALA A 143 -12.22 9.62 4.17
C ALA A 143 -13.74 9.47 4.25
N CYS A 144 -14.26 8.87 5.32
CA CYS A 144 -15.70 8.76 5.58
C CYS A 144 -16.37 10.14 5.73
N GLY A 145 -15.67 11.12 6.32
CA GLY A 145 -16.15 12.49 6.45
C GLY A 145 -16.50 13.16 5.11
N LEU A 146 -15.82 12.79 4.01
CA LEU A 146 -16.13 13.28 2.66
C LEU A 146 -17.55 12.92 2.19
N PHE A 147 -18.10 11.84 2.74
CA PHE A 147 -19.42 11.31 2.41
C PHE A 147 -20.48 11.68 3.46
N GLY A 148 -20.14 12.53 4.43
CA GLY A 148 -21.03 12.88 5.54
C GLY A 148 -21.32 11.73 6.50
N ILE A 149 -20.49 10.69 6.50
CA ILE A 149 -20.63 9.54 7.41
C ILE A 149 -20.21 9.99 8.82
N SER A 150 -21.04 9.67 9.81
CA SER A 150 -20.76 10.03 11.21
C SER A 150 -19.49 9.35 11.73
N SER A 151 -18.81 10.00 12.68
CA SER A 151 -17.63 9.44 13.34
C SER A 151 -17.93 8.12 14.04
N GLU A 152 -19.14 7.95 14.58
CA GLU A 152 -19.58 6.70 15.21
C GLU A 152 -19.59 5.54 14.20
N ILE A 153 -20.18 5.72 13.02
CA ILE A 153 -20.18 4.71 11.97
C ILE A 153 -18.74 4.48 11.46
N ALA A 154 -17.97 5.55 11.24
CA ALA A 154 -16.59 5.42 10.79
C ALA A 154 -15.74 4.59 11.78
N MET A 155 -15.94 4.76 13.09
CA MET A 155 -15.25 3.95 14.10
C MET A 155 -15.67 2.48 14.09
N GLN A 156 -16.91 2.16 13.73
CA GLN A 156 -17.33 0.78 13.50
C GLN A 156 -16.58 0.16 12.31
N VAL A 157 -16.33 0.92 11.25
CA VAL A 157 -15.53 0.47 10.09
C VAL A 157 -14.09 0.20 10.52
N VAL A 158 -13.51 1.07 11.34
CA VAL A 158 -12.18 0.83 11.94
C VAL A 158 -12.18 -0.48 12.74
N ALA A 159 -13.20 -0.72 13.58
CA ALA A 159 -13.31 -1.95 14.35
C ALA A 159 -13.39 -3.19 13.46
N ILE A 160 -14.13 -3.14 12.35
CA ILE A 160 -14.16 -4.20 11.33
C ILE A 160 -12.77 -4.40 10.71
N GLY A 161 -12.09 -3.30 10.36
CA GLY A 161 -10.71 -3.32 9.87
C GLY A 161 -9.76 -4.02 10.83
N MET A 162 -9.89 -3.76 12.14
CA MET A 162 -9.09 -4.42 13.17
C MET A 162 -9.31 -5.93 13.22
N VAL A 163 -10.53 -6.42 12.95
CA VAL A 163 -10.82 -7.87 12.89
C VAL A 163 -10.11 -8.53 11.72
N ILE A 164 -10.05 -7.88 10.56
CA ILE A 164 -9.38 -8.41 9.36
C ILE A 164 -7.91 -7.99 9.23
N SER A 165 -7.40 -7.20 10.18
CA SER A 165 -6.09 -6.56 10.16
C SER A 165 -4.95 -7.55 9.97
N VAL A 166 -5.09 -8.77 10.48
CA VAL A 166 -4.07 -9.83 10.32
C VAL A 166 -3.72 -10.04 8.85
N LEU A 167 -4.69 -10.04 7.95
CA LEU A 167 -4.44 -10.22 6.52
C LEU A 167 -4.28 -8.89 5.80
N GLN A 168 -5.07 -7.88 6.18
CA GLN A 168 -5.01 -6.54 5.59
C GLN A 168 -3.64 -5.89 5.83
N ASP A 169 -3.23 -5.73 7.08
CA ASP A 169 -2.01 -5.01 7.49
C ASP A 169 -0.74 -5.74 7.00
N SER A 170 -0.76 -7.07 7.04
CA SER A 170 0.33 -7.90 6.49
C SER A 170 0.49 -7.69 4.98
N THR A 171 -0.60 -7.72 4.22
CA THR A 171 -0.54 -7.54 2.76
C THR A 171 -0.23 -6.10 2.37
N GLU A 172 -0.78 -5.14 3.11
CA GLU A 172 -0.48 -3.72 2.98
C GLU A 172 1.02 -3.45 3.18
N THR A 173 1.59 -3.93 4.28
CA THR A 173 3.01 -3.77 4.59
C THR A 173 3.88 -4.46 3.53
N ALA A 174 3.50 -5.66 3.10
CA ALA A 174 4.19 -6.40 2.05
C ALA A 174 4.24 -5.61 0.73
N LEU A 175 3.13 -5.01 0.33
CA LEU A 175 3.05 -4.17 -0.87
C LEU A 175 3.90 -2.89 -0.74
N ASN A 176 3.75 -2.17 0.37
CA ASN A 176 4.48 -0.92 0.62
C ASN A 176 6.00 -1.17 0.64
N SER A 177 6.45 -2.12 1.46
CA SER A 177 7.88 -2.33 1.65
C SER A 177 8.57 -2.95 0.43
N SER A 178 7.91 -3.84 -0.31
CA SER A 178 8.52 -4.42 -1.51
C SER A 178 8.63 -3.42 -2.66
N THR A 179 7.74 -2.43 -2.70
CA THR A 179 7.79 -1.38 -3.73
C THR A 179 8.90 -0.36 -3.48
N ASP A 180 9.31 -0.14 -2.23
CA ASP A 180 10.45 0.72 -1.90
C ASP A 180 11.71 0.30 -2.67
N VAL A 181 12.11 -0.96 -2.50
CA VAL A 181 13.30 -1.51 -3.19
C VAL A 181 13.07 -1.71 -4.68
N LEU A 182 11.85 -2.08 -5.10
CA LEU A 182 11.51 -2.28 -6.51
C LEU A 182 11.70 -1.00 -7.32
N PHE A 183 11.14 0.13 -6.85
CA PHE A 183 11.21 1.39 -7.56
C PHE A 183 12.60 2.01 -7.47
N THR A 184 13.30 1.91 -6.34
CA THR A 184 14.71 2.31 -6.26
C THR A 184 15.56 1.56 -7.29
N ALA A 185 15.40 0.23 -7.39
CA ALA A 185 16.15 -0.58 -8.36
C ALA A 185 15.74 -0.29 -9.82
N ALA A 186 14.46 -0.02 -10.08
CA ALA A 186 13.98 0.32 -11.42
C ALA A 186 14.55 1.67 -11.89
N VAL A 187 14.58 2.68 -11.02
CA VAL A 187 15.16 4.00 -11.34
C VAL A 187 16.67 3.87 -11.57
N ASP A 188 17.39 3.17 -10.70
CA ASP A 188 18.85 2.98 -10.86
C ASP A 188 19.18 2.28 -12.20
N ARG A 189 18.40 1.28 -12.60
CA ARG A 189 18.54 0.61 -13.89
C ARG A 189 18.16 1.49 -15.08
N GLY A 190 17.12 2.31 -14.95
CA GLY A 190 16.67 3.21 -16.02
C GLY A 190 17.61 4.40 -16.27
N MET A 191 18.47 4.71 -15.29
CA MET A 191 19.50 5.76 -15.42
C MET A 191 20.81 5.27 -16.05
N ARG A 192 20.97 3.96 -16.25
CA ARG A 192 22.14 3.35 -16.94
C ARG A 192 21.85 3.19 -18.43
#